data_AF-A0A1Y3DKG9-F1
#
_entry.id   AF-A0A1Y3DKG9-F1
#
_cell.length_a   1.000
_cell.length_b   1.000
_cell.length_c   1.000
_cell.angle_alpha   90.00
_cell.angle_beta   90.00
_cell.angle_gamma   90.00
#
_symmetry.space_group_name_H-M   'P 1'
#
loop_
_entity.id
_entity.type
_entity.pdbx_description
1 polymer ?
#
loop_
_entity_poly.entity_id
_entity_poly.type
_entity_poly.pdbx_seq_one_letter_code
_entity_poly.pdbx_strand_id
1 'polypeptide(L)'
;MIKAVLIINNNGKPRFLRFYDESSHERQQMITKRIHETIKKRTTNESCCFLEDEELFNSDVKIVYRHFATLYFIFIIDSMESELGILDLIQVFVQVLDANFENVCELDLIYNYEQINYILDEIIMGGIVMETSIEAIMGSINGAKKLIENESSFFGD
;
A
#
# COMPACT_ATOMS: atom_id res chain seq x y z
N MET A 1 11.82 8.49 -4.02
CA MET A 1 10.47 8.76 -3.52
C MET A 1 9.53 7.62 -3.89
N ILE A 2 8.53 7.34 -3.06
CA ILE A 2 7.44 6.38 -3.36
C ILE A 2 6.43 7.07 -4.28
N LYS A 3 6.17 6.50 -5.46
CA LYS A 3 5.25 7.04 -6.47
C LYS A 3 3.84 6.53 -6.29
N ALA A 4 3.67 5.27 -5.89
CA ALA A 4 2.35 4.70 -5.62
C ALA A 4 2.41 3.48 -4.70
N VAL A 5 1.29 3.21 -4.04
CA VAL A 5 1.03 2.01 -3.22
C VAL A 5 -0.25 1.36 -3.71
N LEU A 6 -0.17 0.09 -4.10
CA LEU A 6 -1.27 -0.68 -4.67
C LEU A 6 -1.46 -1.98 -3.90
N ILE A 7 -2.71 -2.38 -3.69
CA ILE A 7 -3.07 -3.70 -3.19
C ILE A 7 -4.00 -4.34 -4.22
N ILE A 8 -3.58 -5.49 -4.75
CA ILE A 8 -4.29 -6.20 -5.83
C ILE A 8 -4.50 -7.65 -5.42
N ASN A 9 -5.65 -8.23 -5.69
CA ASN A 9 -5.85 -9.65 -5.40
C ASN A 9 -5.27 -10.58 -6.47
N ASN A 10 -5.31 -11.90 -6.21
CA ASN A 10 -4.84 -12.94 -7.15
C ASN A 10 -5.51 -12.91 -8.53
N ASN A 11 -6.68 -12.28 -8.66
CA ASN A 11 -7.43 -12.13 -9.91
C ASN A 11 -7.14 -10.82 -10.66
N GLY A 12 -6.24 -9.97 -10.13
CA GLY A 12 -5.90 -8.68 -10.74
C GLY A 12 -6.90 -7.57 -10.43
N LYS A 13 -7.84 -7.78 -9.49
CA LYS A 13 -8.76 -6.73 -9.06
C LYS A 13 -8.07 -5.84 -8.03
N PRO A 14 -8.03 -4.51 -8.24
CA PRO A 14 -7.50 -3.59 -7.25
C PRO A 14 -8.43 -3.55 -6.03
N ARG A 15 -7.82 -3.61 -4.84
CA ARG A 15 -8.48 -3.46 -3.53
C ARG A 15 -8.14 -2.12 -2.90
N PHE A 16 -6.93 -1.63 -3.13
CA PHE A 16 -6.48 -0.33 -2.68
C PHE A 16 -5.53 0.28 -3.71
N LEU A 17 -5.67 1.58 -3.98
CA LEU A 17 -4.81 2.31 -4.93
C LEU A 17 -4.54 3.71 -4.37
N ARG A 18 -3.26 4.02 -4.14
CA ARG A 18 -2.80 5.36 -3.76
C ARG A 18 -1.67 5.76 -4.69
N PHE A 19 -1.89 6.81 -5.48
CA PHE A 19 -0.86 7.41 -6.32
C PHE A 19 -0.48 8.77 -5.74
N TYR A 20 0.83 9.04 -5.64
CA TYR A 20 1.37 10.31 -5.19
C TYR A 20 1.78 11.22 -6.35
N ASP A 21 1.65 10.73 -7.59
CA ASP A 21 1.85 11.50 -8.81
C ASP A 21 0.51 11.99 -9.42
N GLU A 22 0.59 13.00 -10.28
CA GLU A 22 -0.58 13.52 -11.02
C GLU A 22 -0.96 12.64 -12.22
N SER A 23 -0.88 11.32 -12.07
CA SER A 23 -1.24 10.38 -13.15
C SER A 23 -2.75 10.37 -13.40
N SER A 24 -3.16 10.29 -14.68
CA SER A 24 -4.57 10.18 -15.04
C SER A 24 -5.15 8.83 -14.60
N HIS A 25 -6.45 8.77 -14.31
CA HIS A 25 -7.15 7.54 -13.94
C HIS A 25 -6.97 6.41 -14.97
N GLU A 26 -6.96 6.75 -16.26
CA GLU A 26 -6.71 5.80 -17.35
C GLU A 26 -5.31 5.18 -17.25
N ARG A 27 -4.30 6.01 -16.97
CA ARG A 27 -2.92 5.57 -16.78
C ARG A 27 -2.79 4.68 -15.54
N GLN A 28 -3.43 5.05 -14.43
CA GLN A 28 -3.42 4.25 -13.19
C GLN A 28 -4.02 2.85 -13.41
N GLN A 29 -5.13 2.74 -14.15
CA GLN A 29 -5.74 1.46 -14.50
C GLN A 29 -4.83 0.62 -15.40
N MET A 30 -4.21 1.25 -16.42
CA MET A 30 -3.26 0.59 -17.30
C MET A 30 -2.05 0.05 -16.52
N ILE A 31 -1.51 0.86 -15.60
CA ILE A 31 -0.40 0.48 -14.73
C ILE A 31 -0.78 -0.74 -13.89
N THR A 32 -1.90 -0.66 -13.18
CA THR A 32 -2.40 -1.73 -12.30
C THR A 32 -2.54 -3.05 -13.05
N LYS A 33 -3.14 -3.01 -14.24
CA LYS A 33 -3.34 -4.19 -15.08
C LYS A 33 -2.01 -4.81 -15.52
N ARG A 34 -1.09 -3.98 -16.03
CA ARG A 34 0.19 -4.48 -16.54
C ARG A 34 1.09 -5.02 -15.44
N ILE A 35 1.13 -4.37 -14.28
CA ILE A 35 1.83 -4.90 -13.09
C ILE A 35 1.31 -6.29 -12.73
N HIS A 36 -0.02 -6.47 -12.68
CA HIS A 36 -0.60 -7.78 -12.37
C HIS A 36 -0.23 -8.84 -13.42
N GLU A 37 -0.27 -8.51 -14.72
CA GLU A 37 0.14 -9.42 -15.78
C GLU A 37 1.62 -9.80 -15.69
N THR A 38 2.50 -8.85 -15.35
CA THR A 38 3.94 -9.08 -15.17
C THR A 38 4.22 -9.98 -13.96
N ILE A 39 3.57 -9.72 -12.82
CA ILE A 39 3.69 -10.56 -11.62
C ILE A 39 3.22 -11.99 -11.91
N LYS A 40 2.09 -12.15 -12.61
CA LYS A 40 1.49 -13.46 -12.91
C LYS A 40 2.31 -14.30 -13.90
N LYS A 41 3.05 -13.65 -14.82
CA LYS A 41 3.94 -14.34 -15.77
C LYS A 41 5.19 -14.89 -15.11
N ARG A 42 5.63 -14.33 -13.98
CA ARG A 42 6.79 -14.82 -13.24
C ARG A 42 6.41 -16.11 -12.51
N THR A 43 7.10 -17.19 -12.86
CA THR A 43 6.90 -18.51 -12.24
C THR A 43 7.35 -18.45 -10.77
N THR A 44 6.65 -19.13 -9.87
CA THR A 44 6.87 -19.14 -8.40
C THR A 44 8.32 -19.38 -7.95
N ASN A 45 9.17 -19.94 -8.83
CA ASN A 45 10.58 -20.25 -8.56
C ASN A 45 11.55 -19.08 -8.80
N GLU A 46 11.10 -17.98 -9.41
CA GLU A 46 11.86 -16.73 -9.53
C GLU A 46 11.36 -15.76 -8.45
N SER A 47 11.79 -15.99 -7.22
CA SER A 47 11.37 -15.29 -5.99
C SER A 47 11.86 -13.84 -5.88
N CYS A 48 12.04 -13.15 -7.00
CA CYS A 48 12.49 -11.76 -6.97
C CYS A 48 11.30 -10.84 -6.70
N CYS A 49 11.33 -10.16 -5.54
CA CYS A 49 10.33 -9.17 -5.13
C CYS A 49 10.44 -7.84 -5.90
N PHE A 50 11.28 -7.79 -6.94
CA PHE A 50 11.63 -6.59 -7.70
C PHE A 50 11.29 -6.75 -9.18
N LEU A 51 10.60 -5.75 -9.73
CA LEU A 51 10.36 -5.62 -11.17
C LEU A 51 10.95 -4.30 -11.68
N GLU A 52 11.58 -4.37 -12.83
CA GLU A 52 11.89 -3.23 -13.68
C GLU A 52 11.07 -3.44 -14.96
N ASP A 53 10.22 -2.47 -15.31
CA ASP A 53 9.43 -2.48 -16.56
C ASP A 53 9.70 -1.15 -17.27
N GLU A 54 10.82 -1.11 -18.02
CA GLU A 54 11.30 0.05 -18.78
C GLU A 54 10.30 0.56 -19.83
N GLU A 55 9.35 -0.27 -20.24
CA GLU A 55 8.31 0.09 -21.21
C GLU A 55 7.09 0.75 -20.55
N LEU A 56 6.80 0.45 -19.27
CA LEU A 56 5.66 1.01 -18.55
C LEU A 56 6.03 2.28 -17.78
N PHE A 57 7.23 2.29 -17.23
CA PHE A 57 7.80 3.41 -16.51
C PHE A 57 9.10 3.83 -17.18
N ASN A 58 9.42 5.13 -17.11
CA ASN A 58 10.77 5.60 -17.45
C ASN A 58 11.81 4.76 -16.66
N SER A 59 13.03 4.65 -17.17
CA SER A 59 14.13 3.84 -16.65
C SER A 59 14.45 4.02 -15.15
N ASP A 60 13.91 5.07 -14.54
CA ASP A 60 14.16 5.47 -13.16
C ASP A 60 13.10 4.92 -12.17
N VAL A 61 12.30 3.91 -12.53
CA VAL A 61 11.25 3.37 -11.65
C VAL A 61 11.43 1.88 -11.42
N LYS A 62 11.30 1.51 -10.15
CA LYS A 62 11.34 0.14 -9.68
C LYS A 62 10.03 -0.22 -8.99
N ILE A 63 9.68 -1.49 -9.05
CA ILE A 63 8.47 -2.02 -8.42
C ILE A 63 8.89 -3.05 -7.39
N VAL A 64 8.52 -2.81 -6.14
CA VAL A 64 8.73 -3.75 -5.03
C VAL A 64 7.38 -4.34 -4.67
N TYR A 65 7.28 -5.66 -4.59
CA TYR A 65 6.03 -6.30 -4.21
C TYR A 65 6.23 -7.51 -3.31
N ARG A 66 5.20 -7.82 -2.53
CA ARG A 66 5.15 -9.01 -1.69
C ARG A 66 3.75 -9.61 -1.68
N HIS A 67 3.70 -10.93 -1.72
CA HIS A 67 2.46 -11.69 -1.70
C HIS A 67 2.10 -12.11 -0.27
N PHE A 68 0.90 -11.77 0.17
CA PHE A 68 0.33 -12.16 1.46
C PHE A 68 -1.04 -12.80 1.23
N ALA A 69 -1.14 -14.10 1.50
CA ALA A 69 -2.36 -14.90 1.31
C ALA A 69 -2.98 -14.75 -0.10
N THR A 70 -4.01 -13.92 -0.26
CA THR A 70 -4.72 -13.68 -1.54
C THR A 70 -4.42 -12.32 -2.18
N LEU A 71 -3.50 -11.55 -1.60
CA LEU A 71 -3.22 -10.16 -1.93
C LEU A 71 -1.75 -9.93 -2.27
N TYR A 72 -1.51 -9.10 -3.28
CA TYR A 72 -0.22 -8.53 -3.61
C TYR A 72 -0.15 -7.10 -3.11
N PHE A 73 0.80 -6.82 -2.24
CA PHE A 73 1.16 -5.48 -1.79
C PHE A 73 2.29 -4.99 -2.67
N ILE A 74 2.07 -3.89 -3.37
CA ILE A 74 2.97 -3.40 -4.42
C ILE A 74 3.27 -1.93 -4.18
N PHE A 75 4.55 -1.60 -4.15
CA PHE A 75 5.07 -0.25 -4.00
C PHE A 75 5.85 0.09 -5.26
N ILE A 76 5.52 1.24 -5.86
CA ILE A 76 6.21 1.78 -7.01
C ILE A 76 7.12 2.88 -6.50
N ILE A 77 8.42 2.76 -6.74
CA ILE A 77 9.45 3.62 -6.16
C ILE A 77 10.39 4.15 -7.23
N ASP A 78 11.01 5.28 -6.93
CA ASP A 78 12.13 5.77 -7.73
C ASP A 78 13.37 4.89 -7.55
N SER A 79 14.22 4.84 -8.57
CA SER A 79 15.53 4.18 -8.60
C SER A 79 16.46 4.57 -7.45
N MET A 80 16.25 5.75 -6.85
CA MET A 80 17.02 6.29 -5.72
C MET A 80 16.66 5.65 -4.37
N GLU A 81 15.51 4.98 -4.26
CA GLU A 81 15.08 4.32 -3.03
C GLU A 81 15.67 2.90 -2.93
N SER A 82 15.91 2.45 -1.70
CA SER A 82 16.35 1.07 -1.45
C SER A 82 15.18 0.10 -1.54
N GLU A 83 15.28 -0.90 -2.41
CA GLU A 83 14.22 -1.89 -2.60
C GLU A 83 14.02 -2.75 -1.34
N LEU A 84 15.09 -3.03 -0.59
CA LEU A 84 15.03 -3.77 0.67
C LEU A 84 14.34 -2.97 1.77
N GLY A 85 14.64 -1.67 1.89
CA GLY A 85 13.97 -0.79 2.84
C GLY A 85 12.46 -0.70 2.58
N ILE A 86 12.06 -0.70 1.31
CA ILE A 86 10.65 -0.70 0.92
C ILE A 86 10.00 -2.06 1.18
N LEU A 87 10.74 -3.17 1.02
CA LEU A 87 10.24 -4.49 1.38
C LEU A 87 9.94 -4.63 2.88
N ASP A 88 10.80 -4.05 3.73
CA ASP A 88 10.57 -3.95 5.17
C ASP A 88 9.40 -3.01 5.50
N LEU A 89 9.26 -1.90 4.77
CA LEU A 89 8.13 -0.99 4.92
C LEU A 89 6.78 -1.66 4.58
N ILE A 90 6.74 -2.51 3.55
CA ILE A 90 5.57 -3.34 3.23
C ILE A 90 5.23 -4.25 4.43
N GLN A 91 6.24 -4.84 5.08
CA GLN A 91 6.02 -5.68 6.26
C GLN A 91 5.43 -4.88 7.43
N VAL A 92 5.96 -3.68 7.71
CA VAL A 92 5.42 -2.78 8.74
C VAL A 92 3.97 -2.43 8.42
N PHE A 93 3.66 -2.06 7.18
CA PHE A 93 2.30 -1.70 6.77
C PHE A 93 1.32 -2.86 6.98
N VAL A 94 1.68 -4.07 6.58
CA VAL A 94 0.83 -5.26 6.80
C VAL A 94 0.65 -5.56 8.28
N GLN A 95 1.70 -5.40 9.11
CA GLN A 95 1.60 -5.61 10.56
C GLN A 95 0.69 -4.58 11.25
N VAL A 96 0.75 -3.32 10.83
CA VAL A 96 -0.16 -2.28 11.33
C VAL A 96 -1.60 -2.57 10.93
N LEU A 97 -1.83 -3.00 9.68
CA LEU A 97 -3.16 -3.41 9.24
C LEU A 97 -3.69 -4.60 10.06
N ASP A 98 -2.87 -5.61 10.28
CA ASP A 98 -3.24 -6.81 11.03
C ASP A 98 -3.56 -6.49 12.50
N ALA A 99 -2.76 -5.62 13.12
CA ALA A 99 -2.97 -5.15 14.49
C ALA A 99 -4.23 -4.25 14.62
N ASN A 100 -4.55 -3.46 13.60
CA ASN A 100 -5.71 -2.58 13.61
C ASN A 100 -7.04 -3.31 13.35
N PHE A 101 -7.03 -4.37 12.53
CA PHE A 101 -8.23 -5.14 12.14
C PHE A 101 -8.38 -6.49 12.86
N GLU A 102 -7.46 -6.86 13.75
CA GLU A 102 -7.48 -8.14 14.49
C GLU A 102 -7.61 -9.37 13.57
N ASN A 103 -6.60 -9.60 12.73
CA ASN A 103 -6.57 -10.55 11.60
C ASN A 103 -7.20 -9.97 10.33
N VAL A 104 -6.43 -9.12 9.64
CA VAL A 104 -6.91 -8.42 8.44
C VAL A 104 -7.28 -9.41 7.32
N CYS A 105 -8.45 -9.20 6.71
CA CYS A 105 -8.88 -9.95 5.52
C CYS A 105 -9.10 -9.06 4.30
N GLU A 106 -9.21 -9.67 3.11
CA GLU A 106 -9.46 -8.93 1.86
C GLU A 106 -10.75 -8.09 1.90
N LEU A 107 -11.76 -8.52 2.65
CA LEU A 107 -13.01 -7.75 2.80
C LEU A 107 -12.82 -6.48 3.62
N ASP A 108 -11.98 -6.51 4.66
CA ASP A 108 -11.68 -5.32 5.47
C ASP A 108 -11.05 -4.23 4.60
N LEU A 109 -10.21 -4.64 3.65
CA LEU A 109 -9.61 -3.72 2.68
C LEU A 109 -10.62 -3.04 1.77
N ILE A 110 -11.74 -3.72 1.48
CA ILE A 110 -12.79 -3.23 0.60
C ILE A 110 -13.75 -2.32 1.37
N TYR A 111 -14.13 -2.71 2.59
CA TYR A 111 -15.14 -1.99 3.37
C TYR A 111 -14.56 -0.78 4.13
N ASN A 112 -13.28 -0.84 4.55
CA ASN A 112 -12.66 0.18 5.40
C ASN A 112 -11.62 1.01 4.64
N TYR A 113 -11.93 1.41 3.39
CA TYR A 113 -11.00 2.11 2.51
C TYR A 113 -10.44 3.41 3.12
N GLU A 114 -11.29 4.21 3.77
CA GLU A 114 -10.89 5.47 4.42
C GLU A 114 -9.92 5.22 5.57
N GLN A 115 -10.19 4.21 6.39
CA GLN A 115 -9.32 3.84 7.51
C GLN A 115 -7.94 3.39 7.02
N ILE A 116 -7.87 2.70 5.89
CA ILE A 116 -6.59 2.27 5.32
C ILE A 116 -5.81 3.44 4.73
N ASN A 117 -6.49 4.41 4.11
CA ASN A 117 -5.82 5.65 3.70
C ASN A 117 -5.24 6.37 4.91
N TYR A 118 -6.00 6.46 6.00
CA TYR A 118 -5.53 7.09 7.22
C TYR A 118 -4.31 6.36 7.82
N ILE A 119 -4.36 5.02 7.90
CA ILE A 119 -3.21 4.21 8.31
C ILE A 119 -2.00 4.45 7.41
N LEU A 120 -2.22 4.47 6.09
CA LEU A 120 -1.15 4.70 5.13
C LEU A 120 -0.56 6.09 5.27
N ASP A 121 -1.37 7.12 5.51
CA ASP A 121 -0.93 8.51 5.66
C ASP A 121 -0.06 8.72 6.91
N GLU A 122 -0.23 7.91 7.97
CA GLU A 122 0.68 7.89 9.15
C GLU A 122 2.05 7.28 8.80
N ILE A 123 2.12 6.37 7.81
CA ILE A 123 3.36 5.70 7.40
C ILE A 123 4.06 6.47 6.27
N ILE A 124 3.29 6.96 5.30
CA ILE A 124 3.78 7.56 4.06
C ILE A 124 2.91 8.75 3.72
N MET A 125 3.53 9.92 3.59
CA MET A 125 2.84 11.14 3.19
C MET A 125 3.56 11.79 2.02
N GLY A 126 2.82 12.06 0.94
CA GLY A 126 3.40 12.64 -0.28
C GLY A 126 4.57 11.82 -0.85
N GLY A 127 4.54 10.49 -0.69
CA GLY A 127 5.59 9.58 -1.15
C GLY A 127 6.87 9.54 -0.31
N ILE A 128 6.87 10.17 0.86
CA ILE A 128 7.97 10.14 1.83
C ILE A 128 7.56 9.31 3.05
N VAL A 129 8.47 8.50 3.57
CA VAL A 129 8.23 7.69 4.78
C VAL A 129 8.28 8.60 6.00
N MET A 130 7.22 8.56 6.81
CA MET A 130 7.04 9.38 8.01
C MET A 130 7.40 8.60 9.28
N GLU A 131 6.83 7.41 9.43
CA GLU A 131 7.00 6.59 10.63
C GLU A 131 7.16 5.12 10.24
N THR A 132 7.98 4.39 10.99
CA THR A 132 8.24 2.96 10.79
C THR A 132 7.99 2.14 12.05
N SER A 133 7.86 2.80 13.21
CA SER A 133 7.50 2.14 14.46
C SER A 133 6.00 1.82 14.50
N ILE A 134 5.68 0.52 14.51
CA ILE A 134 4.31 0.00 14.62
C ILE A 134 3.62 0.57 15.86
N GLU A 135 4.33 0.65 16.98
CA GLU A 135 3.78 1.17 18.24
C GLU A 135 3.41 2.65 18.14
N ALA A 136 4.25 3.46 17.48
CA ALA A 136 3.98 4.88 17.28
C ALA A 136 2.78 5.07 16.34
N ILE A 137 2.76 4.35 15.21
CA ILE A 137 1.66 4.40 14.22
C ILE A 137 0.33 4.01 14.88
N MET A 138 0.29 2.89 15.61
CA MET A 138 -0.90 2.44 16.32
C MET A 138 -1.33 3.43 17.41
N GLY A 139 -0.36 4.07 18.08
CA GLY A 139 -0.60 5.14 19.04
C GLY A 139 -1.34 6.32 18.41
N SER A 140 -0.84 6.83 17.28
CA SER A 140 -1.49 7.90 16.51
C SER A 140 -2.89 7.51 16.06
N ILE A 141 -3.05 6.30 15.51
CA ILE A 141 -4.35 5.82 15.01
C ILE A 141 -5.39 5.75 16.12
N ASN A 142 -5.02 5.18 17.27
CA ASN A 142 -5.92 5.08 18.41
C ASN A 142 -6.23 6.45 19.03
N GLY A 143 -5.29 7.39 18.98
CA GLY A 143 -5.51 8.78 19.36
C GLY A 143 -6.58 9.44 18.49
N ALA A 144 -6.46 9.31 17.16
CA ALA A 144 -7.41 9.87 16.21
C ALA A 144 -8.81 9.25 16.34
N LYS A 145 -8.91 7.92 16.47
CA LYS A 145 -10.20 7.24 16.69
C LYS A 145 -10.94 7.79 17.91
N LYS A 146 -10.25 7.97 19.04
CA LYS A 146 -10.85 8.52 20.27
C LYS A 146 -11.38 9.94 20.07
N LEU A 147 -10.69 10.76 19.28
CA LEU A 147 -11.16 12.13 18.99
C LEU A 147 -12.45 12.11 18.16
N ILE A 148 -12.52 11.25 17.14
CA ILE A 148 -13.71 11.09 16.30
C ILE A 148 -14.91 10.59 17.12
N GLU A 149 -14.68 9.64 18.03
CA GLU A 149 -15.70 9.13 18.95
C GLU A 149 -16.21 10.21 19.91
N ASN A 150 -15.31 11.07 20.40
CA ASN A 150 -15.67 12.20 21.26
C ASN A 150 -16.46 13.28 20.50
N GLU A 151 -16.16 13.55 19.23
CA GLU A 151 -16.92 14.51 18.43
C GLU A 151 -18.31 13.99 18.05
N SER A 152 -18.42 12.71 17.68
CA SER A 152 -19.70 12.09 17.32
C SER A 152 -20.66 11.99 18.50
N SER A 153 -20.14 11.80 19.72
CA SER A 153 -20.94 11.90 20.95
C SER A 153 -21.34 13.34 21.31
N PHE A 154 -20.60 14.35 20.87
CA PHE A 154 -20.91 15.76 21.13
C PHE A 154 -22.07 16.31 20.27
N PHE A 155 -22.26 15.78 19.06
CA PHE A 155 -23.33 16.18 18.13
C PHE A 155 -24.53 15.21 18.12
N GLY A 156 -24.54 14.21 19.00
CA GLY A 156 -25.51 13.12 19.05
C GLY A 156 -26.76 13.34 19.93
N ASP A 157 -26.97 14.53 20.49
CA ASP A 157 -28.17 14.92 21.25
C ASP A 157 -29.08 15.89 20.47
#